data_AF-A0A4R7FZN1-F1
#
_entry.id   AF-A0A4R7FZN1-F1
#
_cell.length_a   1.000
_cell.length_b   1.000
_cell.length_c   1.000
_cell.angle_alpha   90.00
_cell.angle_beta   90.00
_cell.angle_gamma   90.00
#
_symmetry.space_group_name_H-M   'P 1'
#
loop_
_entity.id
_entity.type
_entity.pdbx_description
1 polymer ?
#
loop_
_entity_poly.entity_id
_entity_poly.type
_entity_poly.pdbx_seq_one_letter_code
_entity_poly.pdbx_strand_id
1 'polypeptide(L)'
;MPIHDSPAEHPILEARSLQSTPIYDLVEETFSFGSAGETLTRAFLKHLSAVAVLAIDEQDRVLLIRQYRHPLRQNMWEIPAGLLDAEGEPMLDAAARELHEEADISAATWHTLADFHTSPGASNEAIRIYLASGITETPEHEQHAREGEEAEIQKAWVPLTEAVQAVLTSQIRNPSAVTGILALHAVRTGAGELRAPRAPWADHPRGIEP
;
A
#
# COMPACT_ATOMS: atom_id res chain seq x y z
N MET A 1 24.52 12.87 -9.07
CA MET A 1 23.54 13.08 -7.99
C MET A 1 23.43 11.80 -7.18
N PRO A 2 23.08 11.86 -5.88
CA PRO A 2 22.52 10.70 -5.19
C PRO A 2 21.22 10.26 -5.88
N ILE A 3 20.88 8.97 -5.78
CA ILE A 3 19.63 8.41 -6.30
C ILE A 3 18.63 8.39 -5.14
N HIS A 4 17.82 9.44 -5.06
CA HIS A 4 16.70 9.59 -4.13
C HIS A 4 15.72 10.60 -4.73
N ASP A 5 14.45 10.51 -4.35
CA ASP A 5 13.49 11.59 -4.51
C ASP A 5 13.72 12.66 -3.42
N SER A 6 13.13 13.85 -3.61
CA SER A 6 13.27 14.97 -2.67
C SER A 6 12.09 15.93 -2.79
N PRO A 7 11.60 16.52 -1.69
CA PRO A 7 10.48 17.46 -1.72
C PRO A 7 10.83 18.71 -2.53
N ALA A 8 9.83 19.21 -3.28
CA ALA A 8 9.92 20.43 -4.07
C ALA A 8 8.69 21.30 -3.80
N GLU A 9 8.83 22.30 -2.94
CA GLU A 9 7.71 23.17 -2.54
C GLU A 9 7.42 24.22 -3.62
N HIS A 10 6.15 24.29 -4.04
CA HIS A 10 5.63 25.28 -4.97
C HIS A 10 4.45 26.02 -4.31
N PRO A 11 4.46 27.37 -4.20
CA PRO A 11 3.39 28.11 -3.56
C PRO A 11 2.04 27.88 -4.26
N ILE A 12 1.08 27.30 -3.52
CA ILE A 12 -0.32 27.17 -3.94
C ILE A 12 -0.97 28.55 -3.89
N LEU A 13 -1.62 28.94 -4.99
CA LEU A 13 -2.28 30.23 -5.21
C LEU A 13 -3.81 30.10 -5.07
N GLU A 14 -4.36 28.96 -5.48
CA GLU A 14 -5.78 28.59 -5.33
C GLU A 14 -5.90 27.07 -5.18
N ALA A 15 -6.82 26.60 -4.34
CA ALA A 15 -7.15 25.19 -4.16
C ALA A 15 -8.66 25.00 -3.98
N ARG A 16 -9.26 24.02 -4.66
CA ARG A 16 -10.69 23.73 -4.60
C ARG A 16 -10.98 22.23 -4.67
N SER A 17 -11.92 21.75 -3.84
CA SER A 17 -12.53 20.43 -4.07
C SER A 17 -13.57 20.54 -5.18
N LEU A 18 -13.52 19.63 -6.15
CA LEU A 18 -14.49 19.51 -7.24
C LEU A 18 -15.58 18.48 -6.88
N GLN A 19 -15.21 17.40 -6.18
CA GLN A 19 -16.12 16.37 -5.70
C GLN A 19 -15.47 15.59 -4.54
N SER A 20 -16.22 15.32 -3.49
CA SER A 20 -15.78 14.48 -2.36
C SER A 20 -16.41 13.08 -2.39
N THR A 21 -15.69 12.10 -1.85
CA THR A 21 -16.14 10.72 -1.59
C THR A 21 -15.61 10.26 -0.22
N PRO A 22 -16.05 9.11 0.33
CA PRO A 22 -15.52 8.61 1.60
C PRO A 22 -14.01 8.27 1.59
N ILE A 23 -13.41 8.02 0.41
CA ILE A 23 -12.04 7.51 0.27
C ILE A 23 -11.08 8.57 -0.32
N TYR A 24 -11.61 9.51 -1.11
CA TYR A 24 -10.84 10.56 -1.75
C TYR A 24 -11.67 11.79 -2.13
N ASP A 25 -11.01 12.95 -2.19
CA ASP A 25 -11.49 14.12 -2.92
C ASP A 25 -10.89 14.15 -4.33
N LEU A 26 -11.67 14.55 -5.34
CA LEU A 26 -11.12 15.11 -6.57
C LEU A 26 -10.89 16.60 -6.33
N VAL A 27 -9.62 17.01 -6.24
CA VAL A 27 -9.22 18.41 -6.02
C VAL A 27 -8.61 19.01 -7.28
N GLU A 28 -8.62 20.33 -7.36
CA GLU A 28 -7.85 21.11 -8.33
C GLU A 28 -7.07 22.22 -7.60
N GLU A 29 -5.79 22.31 -7.89
CA GLU A 29 -4.86 23.27 -7.29
C GLU A 29 -4.11 24.05 -8.39
N THR A 30 -3.95 25.35 -8.17
CA THR A 30 -3.18 26.26 -9.01
C THR A 30 -1.98 26.76 -8.21
N PHE A 31 -0.78 26.65 -8.76
CA PHE A 31 0.48 26.92 -8.06
C PHE A 31 1.49 27.68 -8.93
N SER A 32 2.49 28.29 -8.28
CA SER A 32 3.59 29.00 -8.93
C SER A 32 4.79 28.08 -9.20
N PHE A 33 5.20 27.98 -10.46
CA PHE A 33 6.20 27.04 -10.96
C PHE A 33 7.40 27.72 -11.63
N GLY A 34 8.58 27.11 -11.48
CA GLY A 34 9.84 27.59 -12.04
C GLY A 34 10.34 28.92 -11.47
N SER A 35 11.55 29.32 -11.83
CA SER A 35 12.15 30.59 -11.40
C SER A 35 11.52 31.84 -12.03
N ALA A 36 10.64 31.67 -13.03
CA ALA A 36 9.89 32.73 -13.67
C ALA A 36 8.51 32.98 -13.05
N GLY A 37 8.05 32.12 -12.13
CA GLY A 37 6.72 32.24 -11.51
C GLY A 37 5.56 31.93 -12.45
N GLU A 38 5.71 30.95 -13.34
CA GLU A 38 4.64 30.47 -14.23
C GLU A 38 3.48 29.92 -13.40
N THR A 39 2.23 30.22 -13.78
CA THR A 39 1.05 29.72 -13.09
C THR A 39 0.57 28.42 -13.75
N LEU A 40 0.59 27.31 -13.01
CA LEU A 40 0.14 26.00 -13.48
C LEU A 40 -1.03 25.51 -12.63
N THR A 41 -2.02 24.87 -13.29
CA THR A 41 -3.17 24.23 -12.62
C THR A 41 -3.13 22.72 -12.84
N ARG A 42 -3.45 21.93 -11.81
CA ARG A 42 -3.57 20.47 -11.87
C ARG A 42 -4.78 19.99 -11.08
N ALA A 43 -5.48 19.01 -11.61
CA ALA A 43 -6.49 18.25 -10.88
C ALA A 43 -5.97 16.85 -10.56
N PHE A 44 -6.20 16.37 -9.34
CA PHE A 44 -5.72 15.07 -8.85
C PHE A 44 -6.64 14.48 -7.77
N LEU A 45 -6.48 13.20 -7.49
CA LEU A 45 -7.14 12.51 -6.38
C LEU A 45 -6.35 12.72 -5.09
N LYS A 46 -6.96 13.40 -4.13
CA LYS A 46 -6.46 13.52 -2.76
C LYS A 46 -6.99 12.34 -1.96
N HIS A 47 -6.17 11.29 -1.85
CA HIS A 47 -6.52 9.99 -1.29
C HIS A 47 -6.20 9.89 0.20
N LEU A 48 -6.90 9.03 0.93
CA LEU A 48 -6.56 8.71 2.31
C LEU A 48 -5.19 8.02 2.46
N SER A 49 -4.63 7.44 1.39
CA SER A 49 -3.44 6.56 1.47
C SER A 49 -3.73 5.28 2.27
N ALA A 50 -2.84 4.28 2.15
CA ALA A 50 -3.12 2.92 2.62
C ALA A 50 -1.86 2.22 3.16
N VAL A 51 -2.09 1.09 3.81
CA VAL A 51 -1.05 0.13 4.20
C VAL A 51 -1.34 -1.23 3.59
N ALA A 52 -0.29 -2.01 3.34
CA ALA A 52 -0.38 -3.34 2.78
C ALA A 52 0.59 -4.30 3.46
N VAL A 53 0.28 -5.60 3.48
CA VAL A 53 1.04 -6.60 4.23
C VAL A 53 1.36 -7.82 3.37
N LEU A 54 2.65 -7.98 3.06
CA LEU A 54 3.16 -9.23 2.53
C LEU A 54 3.48 -10.16 3.70
N ALA A 55 2.52 -11.00 4.08
CA ALA A 55 2.76 -12.06 5.07
C ALA A 55 3.53 -13.23 4.45
N ILE A 56 4.50 -13.78 5.16
CA ILE A 56 5.31 -14.95 4.75
C ILE A 56 5.43 -16.00 5.86
N ASP A 57 5.28 -17.27 5.47
CA ASP A 57 5.36 -18.42 6.38
C ASP A 57 6.75 -19.09 6.44
N GLU A 58 6.85 -20.14 7.27
CA GLU A 58 8.08 -20.93 7.44
C GLU A 58 8.42 -21.82 6.21
N GLN A 59 7.56 -21.87 5.20
CA GLN A 59 7.76 -22.62 3.95
C GLN A 59 8.15 -21.70 2.77
N ASP A 60 8.50 -20.43 3.03
CA ASP A 60 8.80 -19.38 2.04
C ASP A 60 7.63 -19.13 1.06
N ARG A 61 6.39 -19.32 1.53
CA ARG A 61 5.16 -18.95 0.81
C ARG A 61 4.66 -17.61 1.29
N VAL A 62 4.29 -16.74 0.35
CA VAL A 62 3.60 -15.49 0.64
C VAL A 62 2.09 -15.71 0.63
N LEU A 63 1.36 -14.99 1.48
CA LEU A 63 -0.10 -14.94 1.40
C LEU A 63 -0.50 -14.00 0.26
N LEU A 64 -1.38 -14.48 -0.61
CA LEU A 64 -2.14 -13.65 -1.55
C LEU A 64 -3.64 -13.77 -1.26
N ILE A 65 -4.35 -12.66 -1.42
CA ILE A 65 -5.80 -12.60 -1.42
C ILE A 65 -6.31 -12.42 -2.84
N ARG A 66 -7.56 -12.86 -3.11
CA ARG A 66 -8.23 -12.64 -4.37
C ARG A 66 -9.57 -11.94 -4.16
N GLN A 67 -9.65 -10.70 -4.62
CA GLN A 67 -10.80 -9.81 -4.43
C GLN A 67 -11.30 -9.29 -5.79
N TYR A 68 -12.59 -9.00 -5.90
CA TYR A 68 -13.12 -8.26 -7.05
C TYR A 68 -12.75 -6.78 -6.91
N ARG A 69 -12.12 -6.19 -7.93
CA ARG A 69 -11.88 -4.74 -7.99
C ARG A 69 -12.80 -4.11 -9.03
N HIS A 70 -13.85 -3.42 -8.59
CA HIS A 70 -14.85 -2.84 -9.48
C HIS A 70 -14.26 -1.94 -10.60
N PRO A 71 -13.30 -1.03 -10.38
CA PRO A 71 -12.78 -0.18 -11.45
C PRO A 71 -12.29 -0.94 -12.68
N LEU A 72 -11.69 -2.13 -12.49
CA LEU A 72 -11.13 -2.98 -13.54
C LEU A 72 -12.03 -4.17 -13.92
N ARG A 73 -13.13 -4.39 -13.18
CA ARG A 73 -14.11 -5.49 -13.34
C ARG A 73 -13.45 -6.89 -13.33
N GLN A 74 -12.44 -7.08 -12.49
CA GLN A 74 -11.60 -8.29 -12.43
C GLN A 74 -11.43 -8.79 -11.00
N ASN A 75 -11.36 -10.11 -10.84
CA ASN A 75 -10.93 -10.76 -9.59
C ASN A 75 -9.39 -10.85 -9.59
N MET A 76 -8.75 -9.88 -8.93
CA MET A 76 -7.30 -9.67 -8.94
C MET A 76 -6.63 -10.42 -7.78
N TRP A 77 -5.40 -10.88 -8.01
CA TRP A 77 -4.51 -11.38 -6.95
C TRP A 77 -3.76 -10.20 -6.35
N GLU A 78 -3.92 -10.01 -5.05
CA GLU A 78 -3.42 -8.88 -4.27
C GLU A 78 -2.77 -9.38 -2.96
N ILE A 79 -2.22 -8.47 -2.17
CA ILE A 79 -1.80 -8.73 -0.78
C ILE A 79 -2.77 -7.99 0.15
N PRO A 80 -3.02 -8.46 1.39
CA PRO A 80 -3.87 -7.76 2.34
C PRO A 80 -3.52 -6.28 2.47
N ALA A 81 -4.50 -5.38 2.37
CA ALA A 81 -4.29 -3.94 2.33
C ALA A 81 -5.56 -3.14 2.61
N GLY A 82 -5.47 -2.13 3.49
CA GLY A 82 -6.57 -1.23 3.83
C GLY A 82 -6.15 0.21 4.10
N LEU A 83 -7.14 1.06 4.37
CA LEU A 83 -7.01 2.51 4.35
C LEU A 83 -6.47 3.07 5.66
N LEU A 84 -5.79 4.21 5.58
CA LEU A 84 -5.40 5.00 6.75
C LEU A 84 -6.50 6.02 7.10
N ASP A 85 -7.73 5.54 7.30
CA ASP A 85 -8.91 6.39 7.54
C ASP A 85 -9.09 6.79 9.01
N ALA A 86 -8.64 5.96 9.95
CA ALA A 86 -8.60 6.25 11.39
C ALA A 86 -7.64 7.41 11.74
N GLU A 87 -8.16 8.42 12.45
CA GLU A 87 -7.37 9.61 12.83
C GLU A 87 -6.31 9.26 13.90
N GLY A 88 -5.03 9.29 13.49
CA GLY A 88 -3.89 9.06 14.38
C GLY A 88 -3.53 7.59 14.60
N GLU A 89 -4.11 6.65 13.86
CA GLU A 89 -3.66 5.25 13.84
C GLU A 89 -2.25 5.16 13.21
N PRO A 90 -1.23 4.61 13.90
CA PRO A 90 0.10 4.41 13.31
C PRO A 90 0.03 3.40 12.15
N MET A 91 0.83 3.60 11.10
CA MET A 91 0.79 2.75 9.91
C MET A 91 1.03 1.26 10.21
N LEU A 92 1.89 0.93 11.18
CA LEU A 92 2.12 -0.44 11.61
C LEU A 92 0.89 -1.08 12.28
N ASP A 93 0.14 -0.28 13.03
CA ASP A 93 -0.95 -0.76 13.87
C ASP A 93 -2.20 -0.98 12.99
N ALA A 94 -2.44 -0.07 12.04
CA ALA A 94 -3.36 -0.27 10.91
C ALA A 94 -3.01 -1.55 10.15
N ALA A 95 -1.75 -1.75 9.76
CA ALA A 95 -1.33 -2.92 9.00
C ALA A 95 -1.55 -4.25 9.75
N ALA A 96 -1.38 -4.26 11.08
CA ALA A 96 -1.68 -5.42 11.92
C ALA A 96 -3.20 -5.69 12.01
N ARG A 97 -4.03 -4.64 12.05
CA ARG A 97 -5.48 -4.72 12.00
C ARG A 97 -5.96 -5.28 10.66
N GLU A 98 -5.56 -4.70 9.53
CA GLU A 98 -5.95 -5.17 8.19
C GLU A 98 -5.55 -6.63 7.92
N LEU A 99 -4.37 -7.06 8.41
CA LEU A 99 -3.93 -8.45 8.30
C LEU A 99 -4.89 -9.42 9.05
N HIS A 100 -5.38 -9.01 10.21
CA HIS A 100 -6.38 -9.79 10.95
C HIS A 100 -7.74 -9.79 10.21
N GLU A 101 -8.18 -8.62 9.75
CA GLU A 101 -9.53 -8.41 9.19
C GLU A 101 -9.69 -8.98 7.77
N GLU A 102 -8.71 -8.86 6.87
CA GLU A 102 -8.76 -9.47 5.52
C GLU A 102 -8.28 -10.93 5.47
N ALA A 103 -7.36 -11.35 6.34
CA ALA A 103 -6.68 -12.63 6.20
C ALA A 103 -6.89 -13.65 7.33
N ASP A 104 -7.56 -13.31 8.44
CA ASP A 104 -7.70 -14.15 9.64
C ASP A 104 -6.36 -14.61 10.24
N ILE A 105 -5.29 -13.82 10.10
CA ILE A 105 -3.97 -14.17 10.68
C ILE A 105 -3.34 -13.00 11.44
N SER A 106 -2.48 -13.33 12.38
CA SER A 106 -1.60 -12.39 13.09
C SER A 106 -0.13 -12.74 12.84
N ALA A 107 0.78 -11.83 13.14
CA ALA A 107 2.22 -12.02 12.92
C ALA A 107 3.07 -11.47 14.08
N ALA A 108 4.07 -12.24 14.51
CA ALA A 108 4.95 -11.90 15.62
C ALA A 108 6.13 -10.98 15.25
N THR A 109 6.50 -10.90 13.97
CA THR A 109 7.65 -10.12 13.47
C THR A 109 7.25 -9.25 12.29
N TRP A 110 7.62 -7.97 12.35
CA TRP A 110 7.25 -6.96 11.37
C TRP A 110 8.46 -6.13 10.93
N HIS A 111 8.51 -5.79 9.64
CA HIS A 111 9.51 -4.89 9.04
C HIS A 111 8.84 -3.99 7.99
N THR A 112 9.33 -2.77 7.80
CA THR A 112 8.91 -1.98 6.63
C THR A 112 9.65 -2.50 5.40
N LEU A 113 8.91 -2.97 4.40
CA LEU A 113 9.47 -3.57 3.19
C LEU A 113 9.70 -2.51 2.11
N ALA A 114 8.65 -1.83 1.66
CA ALA A 114 8.70 -0.84 0.58
C ALA A 114 7.67 0.25 0.80
N ASP A 115 8.01 1.49 0.43
CA ASP A 115 7.11 2.64 0.42
C ASP A 115 6.99 3.11 -1.03
N PHE A 116 5.78 3.35 -1.54
CA PHE A 116 5.58 3.78 -2.93
C PHE A 116 4.32 4.64 -3.13
N HIS A 117 4.24 5.30 -4.28
CA HIS A 117 3.07 6.07 -4.72
C HIS A 117 2.40 5.35 -5.89
N THR A 118 1.07 5.22 -5.88
CA THR A 118 0.35 4.38 -6.85
C THR A 118 0.24 5.02 -8.25
N SER A 119 0.05 6.35 -8.31
CA SER A 119 -0.08 7.09 -9.56
C SER A 119 0.32 8.57 -9.40
N PRO A 120 1.63 8.89 -9.29
CA PRO A 120 2.13 10.23 -8.94
C PRO A 120 1.65 11.39 -9.82
N GLY A 121 1.22 11.11 -11.06
CA GLY A 121 0.70 12.12 -11.99
C GLY A 121 -0.79 12.42 -11.85
N ALA A 122 -1.52 11.70 -10.99
CA ALA A 122 -2.98 11.77 -10.88
C ALA A 122 -3.55 11.53 -9.48
N SER A 123 -2.76 11.04 -8.53
CA SER A 123 -3.15 10.76 -7.14
C SER A 123 -1.99 11.05 -6.19
N ASN A 124 -2.28 11.60 -5.01
CA ASN A 124 -1.28 11.69 -3.93
C ASN A 124 -1.26 10.43 -3.03
N GLU A 125 -1.97 9.36 -3.41
CA GLU A 125 -1.98 8.09 -2.71
C GLU A 125 -0.56 7.53 -2.53
N ALA A 126 -0.21 7.34 -1.27
CA ALA A 126 0.96 6.64 -0.82
C ALA A 126 0.56 5.28 -0.21
N ILE A 127 1.39 4.26 -0.37
CA ILE A 127 1.20 2.95 0.24
C ILE A 127 2.50 2.48 0.88
N ARG A 128 2.43 2.11 2.16
CA ARG A 128 3.49 1.40 2.88
C ARG A 128 3.22 -0.10 2.87
N ILE A 129 4.17 -0.87 2.38
CA ILE A 129 4.17 -2.33 2.44
C ILE A 129 5.00 -2.80 3.63
N TYR A 130 4.39 -3.58 4.49
CA TYR A 130 5.04 -4.32 5.57
C TYR A 130 5.37 -5.75 5.14
N LEU A 131 6.48 -6.29 5.66
CA LEU A 131 6.75 -7.72 5.68
C LEU A 131 6.37 -8.25 7.07
N ALA A 132 5.45 -9.21 7.09
CA ALA A 132 4.96 -9.85 8.31
C ALA A 132 5.38 -11.34 8.34
N SER A 133 5.89 -11.82 9.47
CA SER A 133 6.32 -13.22 9.64
C SER A 133 6.19 -13.71 11.09
N GLY A 134 6.37 -15.02 11.30
CA GLY A 134 5.97 -15.67 12.56
C GLY A 134 4.45 -15.67 12.68
N ILE A 135 3.79 -16.28 11.70
CA ILE A 135 2.35 -16.21 11.47
C ILE A 135 1.59 -17.11 12.46
N THR A 136 0.42 -16.66 12.91
CA THR A 136 -0.52 -17.45 13.72
C THR A 136 -1.94 -17.25 13.20
N GLU A 137 -2.63 -18.36 12.89
CA GLU A 137 -4.03 -18.38 12.43
C GLU A 137 -4.99 -17.92 13.55
N THR A 138 -5.95 -17.07 13.21
CA THR A 138 -6.99 -16.57 14.12
C THR A 138 -8.06 -17.64 14.32
N PRO A 139 -8.43 -18.00 15.56
CA PRO A 139 -9.52 -18.91 15.86
C PRO A 139 -10.85 -18.47 15.21
N GLU A 140 -11.63 -19.42 14.68
CA GLU A 140 -12.91 -19.17 13.95
C GLU A 140 -13.91 -18.24 14.68
N HIS A 141 -13.87 -18.20 16.02
CA HIS A 141 -14.74 -17.36 16.86
C HIS A 141 -14.20 -15.94 17.14
N GLU A 142 -12.99 -15.63 16.67
CA GLU A 142 -12.32 -14.32 16.74
C GLU A 142 -12.15 -13.69 15.33
N GLN A 143 -12.50 -14.41 14.26
CA GLN A 143 -12.40 -13.96 12.87
C GLN A 143 -13.35 -12.81 12.54
N HIS A 144 -12.92 -11.88 11.68
CA HIS A 144 -13.71 -10.72 11.27
C HIS A 144 -14.78 -11.12 10.24
N ALA A 145 -16.03 -10.68 10.44
CA ALA A 145 -17.14 -10.94 9.55
C ALA A 145 -17.13 -9.98 8.33
N ARG A 146 -16.36 -10.34 7.29
CA ARG A 146 -16.18 -9.54 6.07
C ARG A 146 -17.50 -9.20 5.38
N GLU A 147 -17.66 -7.94 4.97
CA GLU A 147 -18.82 -7.43 4.23
C GLU A 147 -18.45 -6.99 2.81
N GLY A 148 -19.41 -6.41 2.06
CA GLY A 148 -19.12 -5.72 0.79
C GLY A 148 -18.39 -6.56 -0.27
N GLU A 149 -17.31 -6.01 -0.85
CA GLU A 149 -16.45 -6.69 -1.83
C GLU A 149 -15.46 -7.68 -1.17
N GLU A 150 -15.33 -7.67 0.15
CA GLU A 150 -14.43 -8.54 0.92
C GLU A 150 -15.06 -9.89 1.30
N ALA A 151 -16.39 -9.97 1.36
CA ALA A 151 -17.15 -11.18 1.67
C ALA A 151 -16.88 -12.36 0.71
N GLU A 152 -16.32 -12.10 -0.49
CA GLU A 152 -15.93 -13.12 -1.47
C GLU A 152 -14.40 -13.36 -1.54
N ILE A 153 -13.59 -12.82 -0.61
CA ILE A 153 -12.12 -12.97 -0.63
C ILE A 153 -11.69 -14.43 -0.56
N GLN A 154 -10.83 -14.83 -1.51
CA GLN A 154 -10.19 -16.15 -1.53
C GLN A 154 -8.72 -16.01 -1.11
N LYS A 155 -8.28 -16.80 -0.13
CA LYS A 155 -6.91 -16.76 0.43
C LYS A 155 -6.05 -17.89 -0.15
N ALA A 156 -4.80 -17.62 -0.48
CA ALA A 156 -3.85 -18.62 -0.99
C ALA A 156 -2.40 -18.39 -0.52
N TRP A 157 -1.77 -19.41 0.06
CA TRP A 157 -0.34 -19.44 0.36
C TRP A 157 0.44 -19.92 -0.88
N VAL A 158 1.14 -19.00 -1.56
CA VAL A 158 1.84 -19.23 -2.83
C VAL A 158 3.35 -19.13 -2.63
N PRO A 159 4.18 -20.10 -3.10
CA PRO A 159 5.64 -19.99 -3.00
C PRO A 159 6.17 -18.67 -3.56
N LEU A 160 7.09 -18.00 -2.84
CA LEU A 160 7.61 -16.69 -3.27
C LEU A 160 8.18 -16.72 -4.70
N THR A 161 8.83 -17.82 -5.08
CA THR A 161 9.34 -18.04 -6.45
C THR A 161 8.24 -18.11 -7.50
N GLU A 162 7.09 -18.73 -7.20
CA GLU A 162 5.92 -18.79 -8.08
C GLU A 162 5.24 -17.42 -8.17
N ALA A 163 5.08 -16.72 -7.04
CA ALA A 163 4.55 -15.36 -7.00
C ALA A 163 5.39 -14.39 -7.85
N VAL A 164 6.73 -14.48 -7.78
CA VAL A 164 7.65 -13.73 -8.65
C VAL A 164 7.45 -14.07 -10.13
N GLN A 165 7.30 -15.34 -10.50
CA GLN A 165 7.00 -15.70 -11.90
C GLN A 165 5.63 -15.18 -12.35
N ALA A 166 4.62 -15.20 -11.49
CA ALA A 166 3.29 -14.68 -11.79
C ALA A 166 3.27 -13.15 -11.99
N VAL A 167 4.11 -12.41 -11.24
CA VAL A 167 4.37 -10.98 -11.48
C VAL A 167 5.09 -10.77 -12.82
N LEU A 168 6.23 -11.44 -13.05
CA LEU A 168 7.05 -11.27 -14.25
C LEU A 168 6.34 -11.69 -15.55
N THR A 169 5.33 -12.58 -15.47
CA THR A 169 4.46 -12.99 -16.59
C THR A 169 3.16 -12.18 -16.69
N SER A 170 3.02 -11.07 -15.95
CA SER A 170 1.84 -10.18 -15.96
C SER A 170 0.51 -10.84 -15.56
N GLN A 171 0.57 -11.92 -14.77
CA GLN A 171 -0.59 -12.60 -14.19
C GLN A 171 -1.02 -11.91 -12.88
N ILE A 172 -0.06 -11.53 -12.03
CA ILE A 172 -0.26 -10.61 -10.90
C ILE A 172 0.05 -9.19 -11.39
N ARG A 173 -0.87 -8.25 -11.12
CA ARG A 173 -0.83 -6.87 -11.64
C ARG A 173 -1.30 -5.80 -10.64
N ASN A 174 -1.74 -6.19 -9.44
CA ASN A 174 -1.99 -5.23 -8.35
C ASN A 174 -0.66 -4.58 -7.95
N PRO A 175 -0.57 -3.23 -7.81
CA PRO A 175 0.70 -2.55 -7.60
C PRO A 175 1.33 -2.87 -6.23
N SER A 176 0.54 -3.03 -5.17
CA SER A 176 1.04 -3.42 -3.85
C SER A 176 1.62 -4.83 -3.87
N ALA A 177 0.93 -5.79 -4.49
CA ALA A 177 1.44 -7.16 -4.65
C ALA A 177 2.71 -7.20 -5.51
N VAL A 178 2.73 -6.53 -6.67
CA VAL A 178 3.90 -6.46 -7.56
C VAL A 178 5.11 -5.87 -6.84
N THR A 179 4.95 -4.73 -6.15
CA THR A 179 6.02 -4.07 -5.41
C THR A 179 6.49 -4.93 -4.24
N GLY A 180 5.58 -5.49 -3.43
CA GLY A 180 5.92 -6.32 -2.28
C GLY A 180 6.67 -7.59 -2.65
N ILE A 181 6.13 -8.38 -3.60
CA ILE A 181 6.72 -9.64 -4.05
C ILE A 181 8.15 -9.41 -4.59
N LEU A 182 8.34 -8.38 -5.42
CA LEU A 182 9.66 -8.09 -5.99
C LEU A 182 10.63 -7.48 -4.97
N ALA A 183 10.16 -6.65 -4.04
CA ALA A 183 10.98 -6.11 -2.95
C ALA A 183 11.47 -7.21 -2.01
N LEU A 184 10.60 -8.15 -1.61
CA LEU A 184 11.01 -9.29 -0.80
C LEU A 184 11.99 -10.21 -1.55
N HIS A 185 11.77 -10.43 -2.85
CA HIS A 185 12.71 -11.19 -3.68
C HIS A 185 14.08 -10.49 -3.78
N ALA A 186 14.12 -9.17 -3.91
CA ALA A 186 15.37 -8.38 -3.92
C ALA A 186 16.11 -8.49 -2.58
N VAL A 187 15.41 -8.41 -1.44
CA VAL A 187 16.00 -8.62 -0.11
C VAL A 187 16.50 -10.06 0.05
N ARG A 188 15.70 -11.08 -0.30
CA ARG A 188 16.08 -12.50 -0.26
C ARG A 188 17.30 -12.83 -1.14
N THR A 189 17.54 -12.06 -2.20
CA THR A 189 18.70 -12.24 -3.10
C THR A 189 19.89 -11.31 -2.78
N GLY A 190 19.82 -10.55 -1.69
CA GLY A 190 20.93 -9.72 -1.20
C GLY A 190 21.09 -8.36 -1.88
N ALA A 191 20.06 -7.87 -2.59
CA ALA A 191 20.07 -6.56 -3.24
C ALA A 191 19.62 -5.40 -2.31
N GLY A 192 19.19 -5.70 -1.08
CA GLY A 192 18.78 -4.72 -0.07
C GLY A 192 18.52 -5.35 1.30
N GLU A 193 18.31 -4.51 2.30
CA GLU A 193 18.04 -4.90 3.70
C GLU A 193 16.62 -4.52 4.13
N LEU A 194 16.07 -5.22 5.12
CA LEU A 194 14.78 -4.87 5.73
C LEU A 194 14.92 -3.65 6.63
N ARG A 195 13.95 -2.74 6.60
CA ARG A 195 13.91 -1.58 7.48
C ARG A 195 13.14 -1.91 8.77
N ALA A 196 13.51 -1.26 9.87
CA ALA A 196 12.79 -1.37 11.14
C ALA A 196 11.29 -1.07 10.95
N PRO A 197 10.36 -1.73 11.67
CA PRO A 197 8.93 -1.63 11.40
C PRO A 197 8.36 -0.20 11.47
N ARG A 198 8.91 0.67 12.32
CA ARG A 198 8.57 2.10 12.38
C ARG A 198 9.63 2.97 11.70
N ALA A 199 10.03 2.60 10.48
CA ALA A 199 10.95 3.41 9.68
C ALA A 199 10.30 4.74 9.27
N PRO A 200 11.01 5.88 9.40
CA PRO A 200 10.43 7.20 9.10
C PRO A 200 10.02 7.31 7.62
N TRP A 201 8.90 8.01 7.38
CA TRP A 201 8.47 8.45 6.05
C TRP A 201 8.22 9.97 6.10
N ALA A 202 9.31 10.75 6.06
CA ALA A 202 9.29 12.19 6.33
C ALA A 202 8.49 13.02 5.30
N ASP A 203 8.32 12.48 4.10
CA ASP A 203 7.62 13.06 2.95
C ASP A 203 6.28 12.33 2.63
N HIS A 204 5.71 11.60 3.59
CA HIS A 204 4.38 11.00 3.42
C HIS A 204 3.32 12.09 3.12
N PRO A 205 2.51 12.00 2.04
CA PRO A 205 1.61 13.09 1.59
C PRO A 205 0.51 13.53 2.56
N ARG A 206 0.28 12.77 3.65
CA ARG A 206 -0.61 13.14 4.77
C ARG A 206 0.11 13.36 6.11
N GLY A 207 1.43 13.17 6.18
CA GLY A 207 2.21 13.28 7.43
C GLY A 207 1.75 12.30 8.52
N ILE A 208 1.59 11.02 8.18
CA ILE A 208 1.11 9.96 9.10
C ILE A 208 2.32 9.28 9.74
N GLU A 209 2.21 8.92 11.02
CA GLU A 209 3.29 8.31 11.79
C GLU A 209 3.52 6.81 11.44
N PRO A 210 4.78 6.33 11.42
CA PRO A 210 5.17 4.92 11.11
C PRO A 210 4.61 3.79 12.00
#